data_AF-A0A7V8NW98-F1
#
_entry.id   AF-A0A7V8NW98-F1
#
_cell.length_a   1.000
_cell.length_b   1.000
_cell.length_c   1.000
_cell.angle_alpha   90.00
_cell.angle_beta   90.00
_cell.angle_gamma   90.00
#
_symmetry.space_group_name_H-M   'P 1'
#
loop_
_entity.id
_entity.type
_entity.pdbx_description
1 polymer ?
#
loop_
_entity_poly.entity_id
_entity_poly.type
_entity_poly.pdbx_seq_one_letter_code
_entity_poly.pdbx_strand_id
1 'polypeptide(L)'
;FGGGSGGSNFWQGNNLDTNTGLRGLGGQVKTVKIEDFDGSFGGPIQRDKLWFLITGRRQVTFTQAGATQYPDGRPGIQQGFITSGSGRLTYQLNPKNKISGFWMRYWKTKPVEIFDGGQEGYVPADPSVASTFRHNDPYYIAQGKWTGTLTPKLITEVGFTISQLNYVDIYQTGINQVPFTQQWYALTTARDLFTGKRYFAGRSNQYFQTRRTFFTANSTYVTGSHQIRFGSQYSYGPYHVSITENGDGYMVFTRGQPTNFVALNTPYFQWPHLNADLGLYAMDTWHFGRFALIAGVRFEYLSGEIETEAAPAGRFSGARTVPETTCDTVKGMGCWKNWTPRIGLVYDVFGSHKTALKAGFGKFNDQYSTGFTNNLNPMAGQALMLSWTAAGANL
;
A
#
# COMPACT_ATOMS: atom_id res chain seq x y z
N PHE A 1 18.00 17.79 -6.32
CA PHE A 1 19.19 17.69 -5.47
C PHE A 1 19.80 16.30 -5.68
N GLY A 2 21.10 16.13 -5.46
CA GLY A 2 21.76 14.83 -5.67
C GLY A 2 22.52 14.43 -4.43
N GLY A 3 22.24 13.25 -3.91
CA GLY A 3 22.95 12.69 -2.76
C GLY A 3 23.02 11.18 -2.88
N GLY A 4 24.19 10.62 -2.65
CA GLY A 4 24.38 9.18 -2.59
C GLY A 4 25.42 8.86 -1.53
N SER A 5 25.14 7.85 -0.72
CA SER A 5 26.17 7.17 0.03
C SER A 5 26.35 5.80 -0.61
N GLY A 6 27.57 5.52 -1.08
CA GLY A 6 28.03 4.13 -1.01
C GLY A 6 27.89 3.73 0.45
N GLY A 7 27.35 2.55 0.74
CA GLY A 7 27.14 2.04 2.10
C GLY A 7 28.46 1.86 2.82
N SER A 8 29.12 2.98 3.13
CA SER A 8 30.34 3.04 3.88
C SER A 8 29.99 2.51 5.26
N ASN A 9 30.76 1.53 5.71
CA ASN A 9 30.71 1.05 7.09
C ASN A 9 31.00 2.20 8.09
N PHE A 10 31.38 3.39 7.61
CA PHE A 10 31.62 4.59 8.40
C PHE A 10 30.36 5.11 9.12
N TRP A 11 29.21 5.14 8.44
CA TRP A 11 27.95 5.63 9.03
C TRP A 11 27.05 4.51 9.58
N GLN A 12 27.57 3.29 9.68
CA GLN A 12 26.82 2.11 10.10
C GLN A 12 27.60 1.33 11.17
N GLY A 13 27.10 1.31 12.40
CA GLY A 13 27.67 0.48 13.47
C GLY A 13 27.43 -1.00 13.21
N ASN A 14 28.29 -1.87 13.74
CA ASN A 14 28.12 -3.32 13.71
C ASN A 14 27.89 -3.84 15.13
N ASN A 15 26.80 -4.59 15.33
CA ASN A 15 26.43 -5.18 16.62
C ASN A 15 26.60 -6.72 16.63
N LEU A 16 27.28 -7.30 15.65
CA LEU A 16 27.61 -8.72 15.64
C LEU A 16 28.88 -9.00 16.45
N ASP A 17 28.78 -9.98 17.34
CA ASP A 17 29.89 -10.56 18.09
C ASP A 17 30.09 -12.04 17.76
N THR A 18 31.14 -12.66 18.31
CA THR A 18 31.44 -14.09 18.11
C THR A 18 30.27 -15.00 18.52
N ASN A 19 29.53 -14.63 19.57
CA ASN A 19 28.40 -15.42 20.06
C ASN A 19 27.22 -15.40 19.09
N THR A 20 26.95 -14.27 18.44
CA THR A 20 25.92 -14.14 17.38
C THR A 20 26.30 -14.93 16.13
N GLY A 21 27.58 -14.93 15.74
CA GLY A 21 28.08 -15.77 14.65
C GLY A 21 27.93 -17.27 14.93
N LEU A 22 28.29 -17.72 16.14
CA LEU A 22 28.10 -19.11 16.58
C LEU A 22 26.64 -19.56 16.64
N ARG A 23 25.70 -18.61 16.79
CA ARG A 23 24.25 -18.85 16.75
C ARG A 23 23.65 -18.81 15.33
N GLY A 24 24.48 -18.73 14.30
CA GLY A 24 24.07 -18.84 12.89
C GLY A 24 23.74 -17.51 12.20
N LEU A 25 23.98 -16.36 12.85
CA LEU A 25 23.87 -15.05 12.22
C LEU A 25 25.14 -14.76 11.40
N GLY A 26 25.14 -15.18 10.13
CA GLY A 26 26.29 -15.11 9.22
C GLY A 26 26.62 -13.72 8.66
N GLY A 27 25.85 -12.69 8.99
CA GLY A 27 26.04 -11.35 8.44
C GLY A 27 25.13 -10.31 9.07
N GLN A 28 25.57 -9.06 9.03
CA GLN A 28 24.80 -7.95 9.57
C GLN A 28 23.75 -7.50 8.54
N VAL A 29 22.55 -7.16 9.02
CA VAL A 29 21.65 -6.34 8.20
C VAL A 29 22.27 -4.96 8.03
N LYS A 30 22.51 -4.55 6.79
CA LYS A 30 23.13 -3.25 6.50
C LYS A 30 22.67 -2.67 5.18
N THR A 31 22.78 -1.36 5.07
CA THR A 31 22.64 -0.64 3.82
C THR A 31 23.92 -0.78 3.01
N VAL A 32 23.83 -1.40 1.83
CA VAL A 32 24.95 -1.55 0.90
C VAL A 32 25.07 -0.32 0.01
N LYS A 33 23.94 0.25 -0.40
CA LYS A 33 23.91 1.36 -1.35
C LYS A 33 22.62 2.14 -1.21
N ILE A 34 22.70 3.47 -1.08
CA ILE A 34 21.55 4.37 -1.27
C ILE A 34 21.99 5.49 -2.20
N GLU A 35 21.29 5.62 -3.31
CA GLU A 35 21.42 6.74 -4.24
C GLU A 35 20.04 7.36 -4.43
N ASP A 36 19.98 8.69 -4.37
CA ASP A 36 18.77 9.43 -4.68
C ASP A 36 19.14 10.67 -5.48
N PHE A 37 18.72 10.66 -6.74
CA PHE A 37 18.94 11.75 -7.67
C PHE A 37 17.58 12.29 -8.08
N ASP A 38 17.31 13.54 -7.72
CA ASP A 38 16.12 14.24 -8.14
C ASP A 38 16.46 15.58 -8.80
N GLY A 39 15.58 15.98 -9.71
CA GLY A 39 15.67 17.26 -10.38
C GLY A 39 14.27 17.77 -10.67
N SER A 40 14.13 19.09 -10.62
CA SER A 40 12.92 19.77 -11.05
C SER A 40 13.29 20.92 -11.96
N PHE A 41 12.45 21.12 -12.98
CA PHE A 41 12.55 22.25 -13.88
C PHE A 41 11.15 22.76 -14.14
N GLY A 42 10.97 24.07 -14.05
CA GLY A 42 9.66 24.67 -14.18
C GLY A 42 9.74 26.18 -14.30
N GLY A 43 8.64 26.76 -14.72
CA GLY A 43 8.54 28.18 -14.98
C GLY A 43 7.29 28.53 -15.79
N PRO A 44 7.15 29.81 -16.16
CA PRO A 44 6.09 30.24 -17.05
C PRO A 44 6.39 29.78 -18.49
N ILE A 45 5.41 29.14 -19.14
CA ILE A 45 5.35 29.04 -20.61
C ILE A 45 4.81 30.37 -21.17
N GLN A 46 3.78 30.91 -20.52
CA GLN A 46 3.23 32.22 -20.79
C GLN A 46 3.10 32.97 -19.47
N ARG A 47 3.74 34.14 -19.38
CA ARG A 47 3.72 34.97 -18.18
C ARG A 47 2.27 35.24 -17.74
N ASP A 48 2.02 35.07 -16.44
CA ASP A 48 0.72 35.27 -15.80
C ASP A 48 -0.44 34.40 -16.31
N LYS A 49 -0.15 33.40 -17.18
CA LYS A 49 -1.16 32.56 -17.82
C LYS A 49 -0.89 31.06 -17.71
N LEU A 50 0.29 30.59 -18.07
CA LEU A 50 0.57 29.16 -18.16
C LEU A 50 1.92 28.84 -17.56
N TRP A 51 1.95 27.90 -16.62
CA TRP A 51 3.15 27.42 -15.96
C TRP A 51 3.24 25.91 -16.06
N PHE A 52 4.47 25.42 -16.09
CA PHE A 52 4.78 24.02 -16.00
C PHE A 52 5.78 23.75 -14.88
N LEU A 53 5.72 22.54 -14.35
CA LEU A 53 6.74 21.96 -13.50
C LEU A 53 6.90 20.51 -13.90
N ILE A 54 8.11 20.11 -14.27
CA ILE A 54 8.48 18.72 -14.48
C ILE A 54 9.47 18.31 -13.41
N THR A 55 9.36 17.07 -12.94
CA THR A 55 10.32 16.48 -12.02
C THR A 55 10.73 15.09 -12.48
N GLY A 56 11.98 14.76 -12.27
CA GLY A 56 12.53 13.42 -12.46
C GLY A 56 13.21 12.97 -11.18
N ARG A 57 13.06 11.71 -10.83
CA ARG A 57 13.77 11.09 -9.70
C ARG A 57 14.22 9.68 -10.05
N ARG A 58 15.45 9.34 -9.66
CA ARG A 58 15.98 7.99 -9.67
C ARG A 58 16.49 7.67 -8.27
N GLN A 59 15.90 6.67 -7.65
CA GLN A 59 16.28 6.15 -6.36
C GLN A 59 16.76 4.70 -6.51
N VAL A 60 17.88 4.38 -5.87
CA VAL A 60 18.44 3.04 -5.77
C VAL A 60 18.68 2.72 -4.31
N THR A 61 18.18 1.59 -3.84
CA THR A 61 18.35 1.15 -2.44
C THR A 61 18.72 -0.32 -2.42
N PHE A 62 19.94 -0.63 -1.97
CA PHE A 62 20.41 -1.99 -1.76
C PHE A 62 20.60 -2.25 -0.27
N THR A 63 19.96 -3.30 0.22
CA THR A 63 20.02 -3.72 1.61
C THR A 63 20.46 -5.17 1.68
N GLN A 64 21.53 -5.43 2.43
CA GLN A 64 21.97 -6.79 2.72
C GLN A 64 21.09 -7.36 3.83
N ALA A 65 20.61 -8.58 3.62
CA ALA A 65 19.99 -9.38 4.65
C ALA A 65 21.03 -10.29 5.29
N GLY A 66 21.09 -10.29 6.63
CA GLY A 66 22.19 -10.90 7.36
C GLY A 66 22.31 -12.43 7.26
N ALA A 67 21.20 -13.13 7.05
CA ALA A 67 21.13 -14.60 7.14
C ALA A 67 20.93 -15.31 5.79
N THR A 68 21.13 -14.61 4.68
CA THR A 68 20.93 -15.14 3.32
C THR A 68 22.16 -14.91 2.45
N GLN A 69 22.50 -15.90 1.63
CA GLN A 69 23.70 -15.91 0.79
C GLN A 69 23.46 -16.70 -0.49
N TYR A 70 24.17 -16.36 -1.54
CA TYR A 70 24.23 -17.17 -2.76
C TYR A 70 25.06 -18.45 -2.52
N PRO A 71 24.93 -19.48 -3.36
CA PRO A 71 25.72 -20.72 -3.25
C PRO A 71 27.23 -20.48 -3.31
N ASP A 72 27.67 -19.40 -3.96
CA ASP A 72 29.07 -18.97 -4.04
C ASP A 72 29.55 -18.18 -2.81
N GLY A 73 28.73 -18.07 -1.76
CA GLY A 73 29.06 -17.40 -0.50
C GLY A 73 28.86 -15.87 -0.52
N ARG A 74 28.48 -15.26 -1.65
CA ARG A 74 28.15 -13.84 -1.68
C ARG A 74 26.91 -13.56 -0.82
N PRO A 75 26.85 -12.42 -0.10
CA PRO A 75 25.68 -12.10 0.70
C PRO A 75 24.45 -11.85 -0.18
N GLY A 76 23.28 -12.19 0.32
CA GLY A 76 22.02 -11.85 -0.31
C GLY A 76 21.74 -10.35 -0.15
N ILE A 77 21.71 -9.65 -1.29
CA ILE A 77 21.45 -8.22 -1.36
C ILE A 77 20.10 -8.01 -2.03
N GLN A 78 19.15 -7.47 -1.28
CA GLN A 78 17.88 -7.04 -1.83
C GLN A 78 18.11 -5.73 -2.58
N GLN A 79 17.72 -5.71 -3.85
CA GLN A 79 17.91 -4.57 -4.73
C GLN A 79 16.57 -3.91 -5.00
N GLY A 80 16.50 -2.60 -4.81
CA GLY A 80 15.34 -1.79 -5.14
C GLY A 80 15.71 -0.65 -6.07
N PHE A 81 14.97 -0.53 -7.16
CA PHE A 81 15.09 0.57 -8.10
C PHE A 81 13.75 1.26 -8.22
N ILE A 82 13.74 2.60 -8.10
CA ILE A 82 12.57 3.42 -8.37
C ILE A 82 13.00 4.53 -9.32
N THR A 83 12.33 4.64 -10.45
CA THR A 83 12.42 5.81 -11.34
C THR A 83 11.06 6.45 -11.39
N SER A 84 10.98 7.76 -11.34
CA SER A 84 9.71 8.45 -11.48
C SER A 84 9.86 9.72 -12.27
N GLY A 85 8.87 10.00 -13.10
CA GLY A 85 8.70 11.29 -13.74
C GLY A 85 7.36 11.87 -13.33
N SER A 86 7.30 13.18 -13.09
CA SER A 86 6.04 13.89 -12.95
C SER A 86 6.01 15.17 -13.78
N GLY A 87 4.81 15.55 -14.20
CA GLY A 87 4.53 16.78 -14.90
C GLY A 87 3.30 17.44 -14.30
N ARG A 88 3.38 18.75 -14.10
CA ARG A 88 2.27 19.59 -13.70
C ARG A 88 2.14 20.74 -14.69
N LEU A 89 0.91 20.99 -15.14
CA LEU A 89 0.54 22.19 -15.86
C LEU A 89 -0.44 22.99 -15.01
N THR A 90 -0.28 24.29 -14.95
CA THR A 90 -1.21 25.21 -14.28
C THR A 90 -1.55 26.35 -15.22
N TYR A 91 -2.84 26.55 -15.47
CA TYR A 91 -3.37 27.55 -16.38
C TYR A 91 -4.32 28.52 -15.66
N GLN A 92 -4.00 29.80 -15.70
CA GLN A 92 -4.84 30.89 -15.20
C GLN A 92 -5.82 31.33 -16.29
N LEU A 93 -6.99 30.70 -16.32
CA LEU A 93 -8.07 31.00 -17.29
C LEU A 93 -8.40 32.50 -17.33
N ASN A 94 -8.66 33.09 -16.16
CA ASN A 94 -8.97 34.49 -15.94
C ASN A 94 -8.61 34.88 -14.48
N PRO A 95 -8.70 36.14 -14.04
CA PRO A 95 -8.29 36.55 -12.69
C PRO A 95 -8.96 35.78 -11.53
N LYS A 96 -10.10 35.13 -11.78
CA LYS A 96 -10.86 34.38 -10.77
C LYS A 96 -10.68 32.86 -10.85
N ASN A 97 -10.13 32.32 -11.93
CA ASN A 97 -10.17 30.87 -12.20
C ASN A 97 -8.81 30.33 -12.63
N LYS A 98 -8.41 29.23 -11.99
CA LYS A 98 -7.18 28.49 -12.28
C LYS A 98 -7.47 27.00 -12.41
N ILE A 99 -6.90 26.34 -13.40
CA ILE A 99 -6.92 24.88 -13.55
C ILE A 99 -5.50 24.37 -13.46
N SER A 100 -5.31 23.20 -12.85
CA SER A 100 -4.07 22.47 -12.89
C SER A 100 -4.29 20.99 -13.21
N GLY A 101 -3.43 20.45 -14.05
CA GLY A 101 -3.30 19.01 -14.28
C GLY A 101 -1.97 18.52 -13.75
N PHE A 102 -1.96 17.34 -13.16
CA PHE A 102 -0.75 16.67 -12.68
C PHE A 102 -0.79 15.21 -13.12
N TRP A 103 0.35 14.71 -13.59
CA TRP A 103 0.54 13.30 -13.89
C TRP A 103 1.90 12.86 -13.37
N MET A 104 1.95 11.65 -12.82
CA MET A 104 3.17 11.05 -12.31
C MET A 104 3.18 9.57 -12.58
N ARG A 105 4.31 9.07 -13.07
CA ARG A 105 4.55 7.65 -13.32
C ARG A 105 5.74 7.19 -12.48
N TYR A 106 5.59 6.02 -11.87
CA TYR A 106 6.69 5.31 -11.22
C TYR A 106 7.06 4.08 -12.02
N TRP A 107 8.33 3.73 -12.09
CA TRP A 107 8.83 2.42 -12.48
C TRP A 107 9.58 1.89 -11.27
N LYS A 108 9.07 0.81 -10.69
CA LYS A 108 9.63 0.19 -9.49
C LYS A 108 9.91 -1.26 -9.79
N THR A 109 11.15 -1.65 -9.55
CA THR A 109 11.60 -3.03 -9.73
C THR A 109 12.42 -3.45 -8.52
N LYS A 110 12.18 -4.67 -8.06
CA LYS A 110 13.06 -5.39 -7.15
C LYS A 110 13.43 -6.71 -7.80
N PRO A 111 14.61 -6.80 -8.44
CA PRO A 111 15.03 -8.02 -9.12
C PRO A 111 15.18 -9.21 -8.17
N VAL A 112 15.58 -8.92 -6.93
CA VAL A 112 15.73 -9.90 -5.85
C VAL A 112 15.06 -9.29 -4.62
N GLU A 113 13.83 -9.72 -4.35
CA GLU A 113 13.09 -9.37 -3.14
C GLU A 113 13.25 -10.51 -2.12
N ILE A 114 14.05 -10.23 -1.10
CA ILE A 114 14.43 -11.19 -0.06
C ILE A 114 13.34 -11.26 1.00
N PHE A 115 12.77 -10.11 1.34
CA PHE A 115 11.68 -9.99 2.30
C PHE A 115 10.41 -9.64 1.52
N ASP A 116 9.72 -10.66 0.99
CA ASP A 116 8.49 -10.59 0.17
C ASP A 116 7.45 -9.61 0.74
N GLY A 117 7.61 -8.31 0.49
CA GLY A 117 6.81 -7.25 1.11
C GLY A 117 6.93 -7.13 2.64
N GLY A 118 7.96 -7.71 3.27
CA GLY A 118 8.10 -7.76 4.74
C GLY A 118 7.10 -8.71 5.42
N GLN A 119 6.51 -9.63 4.66
CA GLN A 119 5.37 -10.45 5.09
C GLN A 119 5.76 -11.84 5.61
N GLU A 120 7.03 -12.22 5.57
CA GLU A 120 7.48 -13.52 6.08
C GLU A 120 8.76 -13.45 6.91
N GLY A 121 8.79 -14.28 7.95
CA GLY A 121 9.95 -14.48 8.82
C GLY A 121 10.99 -15.45 8.26
N TYR A 122 10.89 -15.88 7.00
CA TYR A 122 11.84 -16.78 6.35
C TYR A 122 12.62 -16.09 5.25
N VAL A 123 13.95 -16.11 5.33
CA VAL A 123 14.83 -15.58 4.28
C VAL A 123 15.20 -16.66 3.26
N PRO A 124 15.38 -16.33 1.97
CA PRO A 124 15.90 -17.26 0.97
C PRO A 124 17.21 -17.91 1.43
N ALA A 125 17.32 -19.22 1.34
CA ALA A 125 18.60 -19.91 1.50
C ALA A 125 19.55 -19.60 0.34
N ASP A 126 18.98 -19.46 -0.87
CA ASP A 126 19.62 -18.99 -2.09
C ASP A 126 18.71 -17.91 -2.72
N PRO A 127 19.12 -16.63 -2.75
CA PRO A 127 18.36 -15.56 -3.36
C PRO A 127 18.09 -15.74 -4.86
N SER A 128 18.91 -16.48 -5.60
CA SER A 128 18.71 -16.65 -7.05
C SER A 128 17.49 -17.50 -7.40
N VAL A 129 17.01 -18.29 -6.44
CA VAL A 129 15.91 -19.26 -6.64
C VAL A 129 14.75 -18.96 -5.70
N ALA A 130 15.04 -18.78 -4.41
CA ALA A 130 14.02 -18.69 -3.38
C ALA A 130 13.63 -17.25 -3.01
N SER A 131 14.14 -16.23 -3.71
CA SER A 131 13.59 -14.87 -3.62
C SER A 131 12.40 -14.70 -4.56
N THR A 132 11.74 -13.55 -4.49
CA THR A 132 10.77 -13.15 -5.51
C THR A 132 11.31 -11.99 -6.36
N PHE A 133 10.67 -11.78 -7.49
CA PHE A 133 10.87 -10.70 -8.43
C PHE A 133 9.63 -9.81 -8.41
N ARG A 134 9.81 -8.54 -8.08
CA ARG A 134 8.73 -7.54 -8.12
C ARG A 134 8.96 -6.53 -9.21
N HIS A 135 7.94 -6.31 -10.02
CA HIS A 135 7.88 -5.18 -10.94
C HIS A 135 6.46 -4.64 -11.03
N ASN A 136 6.32 -3.38 -11.45
CA ASN A 136 5.05 -2.70 -11.52
C ASN A 136 4.48 -2.64 -12.94
N ASP A 137 3.15 -2.74 -13.06
CA ASP A 137 2.47 -2.82 -14.36
C ASP A 137 0.97 -2.43 -14.32
N PRO A 138 0.54 -1.18 -14.57
CA PRO A 138 1.17 0.14 -14.41
C PRO A 138 0.94 0.79 -13.03
N TYR A 139 1.78 1.77 -12.68
CA TYR A 139 1.76 2.54 -11.42
C TYR A 139 1.86 4.05 -11.71
N TYR A 140 0.74 4.76 -11.60
CA TYR A 140 0.67 6.20 -11.87
C TYR A 140 -0.35 6.92 -10.98
N ILE A 141 -0.17 8.23 -10.85
CA ILE A 141 -1.16 9.14 -10.27
C ILE A 141 -1.51 10.19 -11.33
N ALA A 142 -2.79 10.40 -11.57
CA ALA A 142 -3.30 11.49 -12.41
C ALA A 142 -4.25 12.36 -11.58
N GLN A 143 -4.10 13.67 -11.65
CA GLN A 143 -4.94 14.61 -10.90
C GLN A 143 -5.33 15.80 -11.77
N GLY A 144 -6.57 16.25 -11.61
CA GLY A 144 -7.03 17.54 -12.08
C GLY A 144 -7.58 18.34 -10.91
N LYS A 145 -7.33 19.65 -10.90
CA LYS A 145 -7.86 20.56 -9.89
C LYS A 145 -8.24 21.89 -10.54
N TRP A 146 -9.43 22.37 -10.23
CA TRP A 146 -9.88 23.73 -10.48
C TRP A 146 -9.96 24.49 -9.15
N THR A 147 -9.52 25.74 -9.16
CA THR A 147 -9.66 26.69 -8.04
C THR A 147 -10.29 27.96 -8.59
N GLY A 148 -11.38 28.40 -7.95
CA GLY A 148 -12.15 29.59 -8.32
C GLY A 148 -12.38 30.54 -7.14
N THR A 149 -12.06 31.83 -7.30
CA THR A 149 -12.50 32.92 -6.41
C THR A 149 -13.80 33.51 -6.95
N LEU A 150 -14.90 32.81 -6.70
CA LEU A 150 -16.21 33.10 -7.30
C LEU A 150 -16.74 34.49 -6.90
N THR A 151 -16.50 34.88 -5.64
CA THR A 151 -16.78 36.23 -5.11
C THR A 151 -15.61 36.68 -4.22
N PRO A 152 -15.53 37.95 -3.79
CA PRO A 152 -14.52 38.38 -2.82
C PRO A 152 -14.56 37.63 -1.48
N LYS A 153 -15.65 36.91 -1.21
CA LYS A 153 -15.90 36.18 0.03
C LYS A 153 -15.89 34.67 -0.14
N LEU A 154 -15.90 34.15 -1.38
CA LEU A 154 -16.05 32.73 -1.68
C LEU A 154 -14.92 32.22 -2.56
N ILE A 155 -14.16 31.25 -2.02
CA ILE A 155 -13.22 30.44 -2.79
C ILE A 155 -13.69 28.98 -2.82
N THR A 156 -13.61 28.36 -3.99
CA THR A 156 -13.97 26.97 -4.21
C THR A 156 -12.84 26.24 -4.92
N GLU A 157 -12.60 25.00 -4.52
CA GLU A 157 -11.67 24.07 -5.14
C GLU A 157 -12.39 22.77 -5.46
N VAL A 158 -12.28 22.29 -6.69
CA VAL A 158 -12.80 20.98 -7.11
C VAL A 158 -11.66 20.20 -7.74
N GLY A 159 -11.54 18.92 -7.41
CA GLY A 159 -10.49 18.08 -7.94
C GLY A 159 -10.90 16.64 -8.11
N PHE A 160 -10.19 15.96 -8.99
CA PHE A 160 -10.25 14.50 -9.15
C PHE A 160 -8.83 13.93 -9.08
N THR A 161 -8.70 12.69 -8.65
CA THR A 161 -7.44 11.97 -8.61
C THR A 161 -7.67 10.50 -8.93
N ILE A 162 -6.83 9.93 -9.79
CA ILE A 162 -6.73 8.49 -10.01
C ILE A 162 -5.38 8.06 -9.47
N SER A 163 -5.38 7.08 -8.58
CA SER A 163 -4.19 6.36 -8.14
C SER A 163 -4.28 4.93 -8.64
N GLN A 164 -3.42 4.57 -9.59
CA GLN A 164 -3.28 3.21 -10.09
C GLN A 164 -2.01 2.59 -9.50
N LEU A 165 -2.12 1.42 -8.90
CA LEU A 165 -0.99 0.68 -8.33
C LEU A 165 -1.15 -0.80 -8.68
N ASN A 166 -0.77 -1.15 -9.90
CA ASN A 166 -0.65 -2.55 -10.28
C ASN A 166 0.81 -2.98 -10.20
N TYR A 167 1.03 -4.17 -9.68
CA TYR A 167 2.34 -4.79 -9.61
C TYR A 167 2.19 -6.28 -9.40
N VAL A 168 3.28 -7.00 -9.63
CA VAL A 168 3.35 -8.43 -9.34
C VAL A 168 4.52 -8.68 -8.40
N ASP A 169 4.38 -9.70 -7.57
CA ASP A 169 5.45 -10.24 -6.74
C ASP A 169 5.49 -11.75 -7.01
N ILE A 170 6.41 -12.16 -7.89
CA ILE A 170 6.38 -13.49 -8.51
C ILE A 170 7.70 -14.21 -8.31
N TYR A 171 7.74 -15.51 -8.55
CA TYR A 171 8.98 -16.26 -8.45
C TYR A 171 10.04 -15.76 -9.42
N GLN A 172 11.30 -16.09 -9.11
CA GLN A 172 12.41 -15.92 -10.04
C GLN A 172 12.15 -16.68 -11.35
N THR A 173 12.79 -16.22 -12.43
CA THR A 173 12.64 -16.84 -13.76
C THR A 173 12.96 -18.33 -13.71
N GLY A 174 12.09 -19.15 -14.30
CA GLY A 174 12.23 -20.61 -14.34
C GLY A 174 11.73 -21.35 -13.10
N ILE A 175 11.29 -20.64 -12.06
CA ILE A 175 10.76 -21.27 -10.83
C ILE A 175 9.27 -21.51 -10.89
N ASN A 176 8.49 -20.63 -11.53
CA ASN A 176 7.07 -20.89 -11.75
C ASN A 176 6.87 -22.01 -12.77
N GLN A 177 6.09 -23.03 -12.41
CA GLN A 177 5.92 -24.24 -13.20
C GLN A 177 4.45 -24.52 -13.53
N VAL A 178 4.22 -25.31 -14.57
CA VAL A 178 2.85 -25.71 -14.96
C VAL A 178 2.28 -26.64 -13.88
N PRO A 179 1.07 -26.38 -13.35
CA PRO A 179 0.45 -27.22 -12.32
C PRO A 179 0.43 -28.70 -12.68
N PHE A 180 0.59 -29.56 -11.67
CA PHE A 180 0.59 -31.03 -11.77
C PHE A 180 1.73 -31.65 -12.61
N THR A 181 2.76 -30.88 -13.00
CA THR A 181 4.00 -31.42 -13.56
C THR A 181 4.98 -31.85 -12.47
N GLN A 182 5.92 -32.73 -12.80
CA GLN A 182 6.98 -33.14 -11.86
C GLN A 182 7.78 -31.94 -11.34
N GLN A 183 8.07 -30.96 -12.20
CA GLN A 183 8.81 -29.74 -11.81
C GLN A 183 8.01 -28.85 -10.85
N TRP A 184 6.68 -28.76 -11.02
CA TRP A 184 5.83 -28.01 -10.11
C TRP A 184 5.81 -28.58 -8.70
N TYR A 185 5.86 -29.90 -8.55
CA TYR A 185 6.07 -30.54 -7.25
C TYR A 185 7.49 -30.34 -6.73
N ALA A 186 8.51 -30.53 -7.57
CA ALA A 186 9.91 -30.43 -7.16
C ALA A 186 10.31 -29.02 -6.71
N LEU A 187 9.70 -27.98 -7.30
CA LEU A 187 9.92 -26.57 -6.96
C LEU A 187 8.84 -26.01 -6.02
N THR A 188 8.24 -26.88 -5.21
CA THR A 188 7.41 -26.47 -4.07
C THR A 188 8.29 -25.85 -3.00
N THR A 189 7.91 -24.70 -2.46
CA THR A 189 8.68 -24.02 -1.42
C THR A 189 8.88 -24.92 -0.19
N ALA A 190 10.09 -24.94 0.35
CA ALA A 190 10.38 -25.57 1.64
C ALA A 190 10.82 -24.52 2.65
N ARG A 191 10.43 -24.69 3.92
CA ARG A 191 10.77 -23.79 5.03
C ARG A 191 11.42 -24.59 6.15
N ASP A 192 12.56 -24.13 6.66
CA ASP A 192 13.20 -24.73 7.82
C ASP A 192 13.07 -23.81 9.03
N LEU A 193 12.33 -24.26 10.04
CA LEU A 193 12.00 -23.51 11.25
C LEU A 193 13.23 -23.20 12.10
N PHE A 194 14.25 -24.07 12.06
CA PHE A 194 15.45 -23.92 12.88
C PHE A 194 16.39 -22.85 12.30
N THR A 195 16.54 -22.85 10.98
CA THR A 195 17.41 -21.90 10.28
C THR A 195 16.69 -20.60 9.90
N GLY A 196 15.35 -20.58 9.92
CA GLY A 196 14.56 -19.45 9.43
C GLY A 196 14.73 -19.24 7.92
N LYS A 197 15.03 -20.31 7.17
CA LYS A 197 15.30 -20.25 5.73
C LYS A 197 14.21 -20.88 4.89
N ARG A 198 14.06 -20.39 3.67
CA ARG A 198 13.23 -21.02 2.63
C ARG A 198 14.05 -21.46 1.42
N TYR A 199 13.61 -22.52 0.75
CA TYR A 199 14.31 -23.19 -0.33
C TYR A 199 13.38 -23.43 -1.54
N PHE A 200 13.98 -23.71 -2.69
CA PHE A 200 13.37 -24.10 -3.97
C PHE A 200 12.53 -23.05 -4.69
N ALA A 201 11.75 -22.24 -3.97
CA ALA A 201 10.95 -21.16 -4.55
C ALA A 201 10.72 -20.04 -3.54
N GLY A 202 10.23 -18.89 -4.04
CA GLY A 202 9.74 -17.79 -3.22
C GLY A 202 8.47 -18.17 -2.46
N ARG A 203 7.85 -17.24 -1.72
CA ARG A 203 6.62 -17.53 -1.00
C ARG A 203 5.47 -17.95 -1.93
N SER A 204 5.11 -17.04 -2.84
CA SER A 204 4.00 -17.24 -3.78
C SER A 204 4.13 -16.31 -4.97
N ASN A 205 3.38 -16.59 -6.03
CA ASN A 205 3.14 -15.63 -7.10
C ASN A 205 1.89 -14.83 -6.76
N GLN A 206 2.04 -13.51 -6.65
CA GLN A 206 0.98 -12.58 -6.32
C GLN A 206 0.83 -11.54 -7.42
N TYR A 207 -0.40 -11.33 -7.87
CA TYR A 207 -0.73 -10.37 -8.92
C TYR A 207 -1.69 -9.34 -8.33
N PHE A 208 -1.23 -8.10 -8.19
CA PHE A 208 -1.98 -7.00 -7.60
C PHE A 208 -2.50 -6.07 -8.68
N GLN A 209 -3.81 -5.87 -8.69
CA GLN A 209 -4.47 -4.88 -9.53
C GLN A 209 -5.28 -3.95 -8.62
N THR A 210 -4.77 -2.74 -8.41
CA THR A 210 -5.39 -1.81 -7.47
C THR A 210 -5.56 -0.44 -8.11
N ARG A 211 -6.74 0.14 -7.91
CA ARG A 211 -7.05 1.48 -8.39
C ARG A 211 -7.95 2.16 -7.38
N ARG A 212 -7.70 3.44 -7.13
CA ARG A 212 -8.63 4.27 -6.39
C ARG A 212 -8.86 5.59 -7.11
N THR A 213 -10.12 5.88 -7.38
CA THR A 213 -10.57 7.14 -7.97
C THR A 213 -11.13 8.00 -6.86
N PHE A 214 -10.70 9.24 -6.77
CA PHE A 214 -11.08 10.20 -5.74
C PHE A 214 -11.62 11.47 -6.38
N PHE A 215 -12.66 12.04 -5.78
CA PHE A 215 -13.24 13.33 -6.10
C PHE A 215 -13.29 14.16 -4.82
N THR A 216 -12.97 15.45 -4.92
CA THR A 216 -13.02 16.37 -3.79
C THR A 216 -13.61 17.69 -4.23
N ALA A 217 -14.48 18.28 -3.43
CA ALA A 217 -14.91 19.66 -3.57
C ALA A 217 -14.81 20.34 -2.21
N ASN A 218 -14.19 21.51 -2.14
CA ASN A 218 -14.02 22.27 -0.91
C ASN A 218 -14.31 23.75 -1.17
N SER A 219 -15.11 24.37 -0.33
CA SER A 219 -15.42 25.79 -0.42
C SER A 219 -15.21 26.47 0.93
N THR A 220 -14.70 27.69 0.89
CA THR A 220 -14.59 28.56 2.06
C THR A 220 -15.29 29.88 1.76
N TYR A 221 -16.27 30.22 2.59
CA TYR A 221 -17.01 31.47 2.55
C TYR A 221 -16.73 32.29 3.82
N VAL A 222 -16.21 33.50 3.66
CA VAL A 222 -15.82 34.37 4.78
C VAL A 222 -16.66 35.65 4.77
N THR A 223 -17.27 35.94 5.90
CA THR A 223 -17.95 37.21 6.18
C THR A 223 -17.27 37.90 7.36
N GLY A 224 -17.82 39.03 7.84
CA GLY A 224 -17.24 39.73 8.98
C GLY A 224 -17.16 38.86 10.24
N SER A 225 -18.21 38.10 10.54
CA SER A 225 -18.29 37.26 11.74
C SER A 225 -18.18 35.76 11.47
N HIS A 226 -18.44 35.30 10.24
CA HIS A 226 -18.49 33.86 9.93
C HIS A 226 -17.37 33.44 8.99
N GLN A 227 -16.76 32.29 9.28
CA GLN A 227 -15.88 31.57 8.37
C GLN A 227 -16.45 30.17 8.16
N ILE A 228 -17.22 30.03 7.09
CA ILE A 228 -17.91 28.78 6.73
C ILE A 228 -17.02 27.98 5.78
N ARG A 229 -16.78 26.71 6.10
CA ARG A 229 -16.10 25.73 5.24
C ARG A 229 -17.03 24.55 5.00
N PHE A 230 -17.21 24.18 3.75
CA PHE A 230 -18.04 23.04 3.39
C PHE A 230 -17.45 22.31 2.20
N GLY A 231 -17.77 21.04 2.07
CA GLY A 231 -17.21 20.25 0.99
C GLY A 231 -17.64 18.80 0.99
N SER A 232 -17.12 18.10 -0.01
CA SER A 232 -17.32 16.68 -0.23
C SER A 232 -16.01 15.99 -0.58
N GLN A 233 -15.96 14.70 -0.25
CA GLN A 233 -14.94 13.75 -0.67
C GLN A 233 -15.69 12.50 -1.11
N TYR A 234 -15.33 11.92 -2.25
CA TYR A 234 -15.88 10.66 -2.70
C TYR A 234 -14.77 9.81 -3.29
N SER A 235 -14.68 8.55 -2.92
CA SER A 235 -13.76 7.62 -3.58
C SER A 235 -14.31 6.23 -3.74
N TYR A 236 -13.80 5.53 -4.74
CA TYR A 236 -14.17 4.16 -5.06
C TYR A 236 -13.05 3.46 -5.83
N GLY A 237 -13.11 2.14 -5.91
CA GLY A 237 -12.28 1.35 -6.80
C GLY A 237 -11.88 -0.02 -6.23
N PRO A 238 -11.30 -0.88 -7.10
CA PRO A 238 -10.97 -2.25 -6.77
C PRO A 238 -9.65 -2.37 -6.00
N TYR A 239 -9.58 -3.42 -5.18
CA TYR A 239 -8.33 -4.02 -4.72
C TYR A 239 -8.37 -5.49 -5.08
N HIS A 240 -7.73 -5.89 -6.17
CA HIS A 240 -7.74 -7.27 -6.63
C HIS A 240 -6.37 -7.91 -6.42
N VAL A 241 -6.37 -9.09 -5.81
CA VAL A 241 -5.17 -9.92 -5.65
C VAL A 241 -5.47 -11.32 -6.12
N SER A 242 -4.57 -11.87 -6.93
CA SER A 242 -4.58 -13.27 -7.33
C SER A 242 -3.32 -13.96 -6.84
N ILE A 243 -3.48 -15.15 -6.26
CA ILE A 243 -2.38 -15.88 -5.61
C ILE A 243 -2.31 -17.31 -6.13
N THR A 244 -1.09 -17.73 -6.49
CA THR A 244 -0.78 -19.09 -6.92
C THR A 244 0.54 -19.54 -6.31
N GLU A 245 0.67 -20.84 -6.03
CA GLU A 245 1.89 -21.42 -5.45
C GLU A 245 2.26 -22.72 -6.18
N ASN A 246 3.56 -23.03 -6.18
CA ASN A 246 4.02 -24.33 -6.67
C ASN A 246 3.61 -25.40 -5.66
N GLY A 247 3.12 -26.54 -6.14
CA GLY A 247 2.65 -27.65 -5.30
C GLY A 247 1.36 -27.40 -4.51
N ASP A 248 0.74 -26.22 -4.67
CA ASP A 248 -0.37 -25.70 -3.85
C ASP A 248 -0.11 -25.84 -2.35
N GLY A 249 1.09 -25.43 -1.92
CA GLY A 249 1.49 -25.53 -0.53
C GLY A 249 2.98 -25.34 -0.34
N TYR A 250 3.44 -25.64 0.87
CA TYR A 250 4.86 -25.62 1.19
C TYR A 250 5.22 -26.71 2.19
N MET A 251 6.46 -27.20 2.08
CA MET A 251 7.03 -28.17 3.01
C MET A 251 7.63 -27.45 4.23
N VAL A 252 7.50 -28.05 5.41
CA VAL A 252 8.10 -27.54 6.64
C VAL A 252 9.09 -28.57 7.18
N PHE A 253 10.25 -28.07 7.57
CA PHE A 253 11.37 -28.80 8.11
C PHE A 253 11.80 -28.20 9.45
N THR A 254 12.44 -29.00 10.28
CA THR A 254 13.24 -28.52 11.41
C THR A 254 14.59 -29.23 11.39
N ARG A 255 15.68 -28.46 11.32
CA ARG A 255 17.04 -29.00 11.19
C ARG A 255 17.17 -29.98 10.02
N GLY A 256 16.56 -29.64 8.88
CA GLY A 256 16.55 -30.47 7.67
C GLY A 256 15.65 -31.72 7.73
N GLN A 257 14.96 -31.99 8.85
CA GLN A 257 14.02 -33.10 8.96
C GLN A 257 12.59 -32.64 8.66
N PRO A 258 11.85 -33.32 7.76
CA PRO A 258 10.48 -32.91 7.41
C PRO A 258 9.53 -33.10 8.59
N THR A 259 8.74 -32.08 8.93
CA THR A 259 7.78 -32.11 10.06
C THR A 259 6.33 -32.14 9.59
N ASN A 260 6.00 -31.32 8.59
CA ASN A 260 4.67 -31.26 8.00
C ASN A 260 4.71 -30.69 6.58
N PHE A 261 3.64 -30.95 5.83
CA PHE A 261 3.31 -30.22 4.61
C PHE A 261 2.12 -29.31 4.91
N VAL A 262 2.18 -28.05 4.48
CA VAL A 262 1.03 -27.14 4.58
C VAL A 262 0.37 -27.07 3.20
N ALA A 263 -0.79 -27.70 3.08
CA ALA A 263 -1.62 -27.65 1.90
C ALA A 263 -2.40 -26.34 1.87
N LEU A 264 -2.45 -25.70 0.70
CA LEU A 264 -3.17 -24.45 0.47
C LEU A 264 -4.30 -24.68 -0.52
N ASN A 265 -5.32 -23.83 -0.44
CA ASN A 265 -6.43 -23.78 -1.41
C ASN A 265 -6.09 -22.91 -2.64
N THR A 266 -4.82 -22.83 -3.03
CA THR A 266 -4.41 -22.11 -4.25
C THR A 266 -4.88 -22.87 -5.51
N PRO A 267 -5.17 -22.18 -6.62
CA PRO A 267 -5.21 -20.72 -6.74
C PRO A 267 -6.41 -20.13 -5.97
N TYR A 268 -6.27 -18.92 -5.47
CA TYR A 268 -7.41 -18.18 -4.91
C TYR A 268 -7.31 -16.69 -5.25
N PHE A 269 -8.46 -16.02 -5.17
CA PHE A 269 -8.64 -14.63 -5.54
C PHE A 269 -9.21 -13.84 -4.35
N GLN A 270 -8.85 -12.57 -4.30
CA GLN A 270 -9.32 -11.63 -3.29
C GLN A 270 -9.67 -10.34 -4.02
N TRP A 271 -10.93 -10.19 -4.40
CA TRP A 271 -11.43 -9.11 -5.24
C TRP A 271 -12.49 -8.26 -4.52
N PRO A 272 -12.16 -7.63 -3.38
CA PRO A 272 -13.00 -6.60 -2.80
C PRO A 272 -13.02 -5.33 -3.66
N HIS A 273 -14.17 -4.67 -3.66
CA HIS A 273 -14.38 -3.39 -4.30
C HIS A 273 -14.90 -2.36 -3.30
N LEU A 274 -14.29 -1.17 -3.28
CA LEU A 274 -14.83 -0.03 -2.55
C LEU A 274 -15.87 0.65 -3.43
N ASN A 275 -17.15 0.47 -3.11
CA ASN A 275 -18.27 1.05 -3.85
C ASN A 275 -18.42 2.55 -3.59
N ALA A 276 -18.24 2.95 -2.33
CA ALA A 276 -18.33 4.33 -1.92
C ALA A 276 -17.53 4.59 -0.64
N ASP A 277 -16.74 5.65 -0.64
CA ASP A 277 -16.22 6.32 0.55
C ASP A 277 -16.55 7.81 0.39
N LEU A 278 -17.78 8.17 0.79
CA LEU A 278 -18.36 9.50 0.69
C LEU A 278 -18.25 10.20 2.04
N GLY A 279 -17.74 11.43 2.03
CA GLY A 279 -17.77 12.33 3.17
C GLY A 279 -18.31 13.69 2.76
N LEU A 280 -19.38 14.15 3.40
CA LEU A 280 -19.95 15.49 3.23
C LEU A 280 -19.77 16.26 4.53
N TYR A 281 -19.31 17.50 4.47
CA TYR A 281 -19.10 18.30 5.69
C TYR A 281 -19.49 19.76 5.51
N ALA A 282 -19.85 20.37 6.64
CA ALA A 282 -19.98 21.80 6.81
C ALA A 282 -19.49 22.18 8.21
N MET A 283 -18.81 23.32 8.31
CA MET A 283 -18.31 23.88 9.56
C MET A 283 -18.35 25.39 9.47
N ASP A 284 -18.69 26.05 10.56
CA ASP A 284 -18.62 27.50 10.71
C ASP A 284 -17.74 27.85 11.91
N THR A 285 -16.87 28.84 11.74
CA THR A 285 -16.25 29.57 12.85
C THR A 285 -16.92 30.92 12.93
N TRP A 286 -17.78 31.08 13.94
CA TRP A 286 -18.53 32.29 14.19
C TRP A 286 -17.87 33.09 15.32
N HIS A 287 -17.37 34.27 14.98
CA HIS A 287 -16.83 35.26 15.91
C HIS A 287 -17.92 36.24 16.34
N PHE A 288 -18.10 36.40 17.65
CA PHE A 288 -19.02 37.36 18.24
C PHE A 288 -18.49 37.89 19.58
N GLY A 289 -18.18 39.20 19.62
CA GLY A 289 -17.55 39.82 20.79
C GLY A 289 -16.22 39.15 21.13
N ARG A 290 -16.11 38.64 22.36
CA ARG A 290 -14.93 37.90 22.86
C ARG A 290 -15.01 36.39 22.65
N PHE A 291 -16.06 35.91 21.99
CA PHE A 291 -16.29 34.49 21.75
C PHE A 291 -16.03 34.11 20.29
N ALA A 292 -15.55 32.88 20.10
CA ALA A 292 -15.62 32.19 18.82
C ALA A 292 -16.25 30.81 19.04
N LEU A 293 -17.37 30.55 18.34
CA LEU A 293 -17.99 29.24 18.27
C LEU A 293 -17.55 28.55 16.98
N ILE A 294 -16.97 27.37 17.10
CA ILE A 294 -16.64 26.49 15.98
C ILE A 294 -17.66 25.37 16.00
N ALA A 295 -18.58 25.34 15.05
CA ALA A 295 -19.59 24.29 14.96
C ALA A 295 -19.48 23.61 13.60
N GLY A 296 -19.38 22.29 13.58
CA GLY A 296 -19.29 21.52 12.35
C GLY A 296 -19.91 20.14 12.46
N VAL A 297 -20.30 19.62 11.31
CA VAL A 297 -20.85 18.28 11.18
C VAL A 297 -20.31 17.66 9.90
N ARG A 298 -20.03 16.36 9.97
CA ARG A 298 -19.69 15.56 8.80
C ARG A 298 -20.55 14.30 8.77
N PHE A 299 -21.11 14.04 7.59
CA PHE A 299 -21.76 12.79 7.24
C PHE A 299 -20.77 11.93 6.46
N GLU A 300 -20.67 10.65 6.80
CA GLU A 300 -19.86 9.68 6.08
C GLU A 300 -20.71 8.49 5.66
N TYR A 301 -20.52 8.04 4.43
CA TYR A 301 -21.08 6.80 3.91
C TYR A 301 -19.97 5.94 3.31
N LEU A 302 -19.76 4.76 3.90
CA LEU A 302 -18.80 3.79 3.40
C LEU A 302 -19.54 2.53 2.95
N SER A 303 -19.30 2.09 1.73
CA SER A 303 -19.84 0.86 1.17
C SER A 303 -18.75 0.12 0.40
N GLY A 304 -18.70 -1.19 0.57
CA GLY A 304 -17.82 -2.09 -0.15
C GLY A 304 -18.50 -3.44 -0.33
N GLU A 305 -17.98 -4.19 -1.29
CA GLU A 305 -18.44 -5.51 -1.67
C GLU A 305 -17.25 -6.44 -1.90
N ILE A 306 -17.53 -7.74 -1.93
CA ILE A 306 -16.67 -8.73 -2.54
C ILE A 306 -17.33 -9.08 -3.87
N GLU A 307 -16.60 -8.89 -4.97
CA GLU A 307 -17.09 -9.18 -6.30
C GLU A 307 -17.39 -10.69 -6.45
N THR A 308 -18.08 -11.08 -7.53
CA THR A 308 -18.21 -12.51 -7.85
C THR A 308 -16.84 -13.07 -8.20
N GLU A 309 -16.45 -14.17 -7.56
CA GLU A 309 -15.15 -14.78 -7.72
C GLU A 309 -15.30 -16.25 -8.13
N ALA A 310 -14.45 -16.71 -9.06
CA ALA A 310 -14.43 -18.09 -9.51
C ALA A 310 -12.99 -18.59 -9.63
N ALA A 311 -12.60 -19.54 -8.78
CA ALA A 311 -11.29 -20.17 -8.80
C ALA A 311 -11.37 -21.58 -9.40
N PRO A 312 -10.46 -21.95 -10.33
CA PRO A 312 -10.38 -23.31 -10.83
C PRO A 312 -9.96 -24.28 -9.72
N ALA A 313 -10.04 -25.58 -10.00
CA ALA A 313 -9.56 -26.59 -9.08
C ALA A 313 -8.04 -26.47 -8.89
N GLY A 314 -7.61 -26.51 -7.64
CA GLY A 314 -6.23 -26.72 -7.24
C GLY A 314 -5.99 -28.18 -6.85
N ARG A 315 -4.81 -28.49 -6.34
CA ARG A 315 -4.45 -29.84 -5.89
C ARG A 315 -5.27 -30.31 -4.70
N PHE A 316 -5.57 -29.42 -3.75
CA PHE A 316 -6.21 -29.75 -2.48
C PHE A 316 -7.61 -29.15 -2.32
N SER A 317 -8.10 -28.46 -3.34
CA SER A 317 -9.42 -27.84 -3.34
C SER A 317 -10.06 -27.98 -4.71
N GLY A 318 -11.33 -28.38 -4.77
CA GLY A 318 -12.10 -28.36 -6.00
C GLY A 318 -12.27 -26.94 -6.56
N ALA A 319 -12.85 -26.86 -7.75
CA ALA A 319 -13.28 -25.58 -8.31
C ALA A 319 -14.29 -24.92 -7.37
N ARG A 320 -14.16 -23.61 -7.17
CA ARG A 320 -14.96 -22.83 -6.22
C ARG A 320 -15.52 -21.61 -6.93
N THR A 321 -16.79 -21.34 -6.68
CA THR A 321 -17.44 -20.09 -7.10
C THR A 321 -18.07 -19.47 -5.88
N VAL A 322 -17.79 -18.20 -5.67
CA VAL A 322 -18.36 -17.40 -4.59
C VAL A 322 -19.19 -16.30 -5.25
N PRO A 323 -20.49 -16.21 -4.96
CA PRO A 323 -21.31 -15.12 -5.48
C PRO A 323 -20.87 -13.79 -4.85
N GLU A 324 -21.25 -12.69 -5.51
CA GLU A 324 -21.08 -11.35 -4.92
C GLU A 324 -21.59 -11.31 -3.48
N THR A 325 -20.79 -10.70 -2.61
CA THR A 325 -21.14 -10.50 -1.20
C THR A 325 -21.21 -9.00 -0.93
N THR A 326 -22.35 -8.54 -0.41
CA THR A 326 -22.61 -7.14 -0.07
C THR A 326 -23.03 -7.00 1.40
N CYS A 327 -23.33 -5.78 1.84
CA CYS A 327 -23.86 -5.53 3.18
C CYS A 327 -25.27 -6.11 3.40
N ASP A 328 -25.99 -6.46 2.33
CA ASP A 328 -27.30 -7.11 2.39
C ASP A 328 -27.16 -8.61 2.65
N THR A 329 -26.13 -9.25 2.11
CA THR A 329 -25.84 -10.68 2.34
C THR A 329 -25.07 -10.91 3.63
N VAL A 330 -24.12 -10.02 3.98
CA VAL A 330 -23.35 -10.09 5.24
C VAL A 330 -23.53 -8.79 6.02
N LYS A 331 -24.41 -8.85 7.03
CA LYS A 331 -24.70 -7.69 7.88
C LYS A 331 -23.43 -7.22 8.60
N GLY A 332 -23.18 -5.92 8.53
CA GLY A 332 -22.04 -5.27 9.18
C GLY A 332 -20.75 -5.27 8.36
N MET A 333 -20.72 -5.85 7.15
CA MET A 333 -19.55 -5.82 6.25
C MET A 333 -19.26 -4.42 5.66
N GLY A 334 -20.26 -3.54 5.63
CA GLY A 334 -20.16 -2.21 5.06
C GLY A 334 -21.50 -1.47 5.14
N CYS A 335 -21.69 -0.50 4.24
CA CYS A 335 -22.86 0.38 4.16
C CYS A 335 -23.08 1.25 5.40
N TRP A 336 -22.00 1.59 6.10
CA TRP A 336 -22.07 2.40 7.32
C TRP A 336 -22.38 3.85 7.01
N LYS A 337 -23.30 4.41 7.80
CA LYS A 337 -23.70 5.81 7.76
C LYS A 337 -23.38 6.43 9.09
N ASN A 338 -22.43 7.36 9.12
CA ASN A 338 -21.96 7.95 10.36
C ASN A 338 -22.11 9.47 10.33
N TRP A 339 -22.61 10.03 11.44
CA TRP A 339 -22.55 11.45 11.72
C TRP A 339 -21.44 11.73 12.73
N THR A 340 -20.63 12.75 12.45
CA THR A 340 -19.50 13.20 13.27
C THR A 340 -19.61 14.71 13.55
N PRO A 341 -20.27 15.10 14.65
CA PRO A 341 -20.31 16.49 15.06
C PRO A 341 -18.98 16.91 15.70
N ARG A 342 -18.68 18.20 15.59
CA ARG A 342 -17.57 18.89 16.27
C ARG A 342 -18.05 20.24 16.75
N ILE A 343 -17.80 20.54 18.01
CA ILE A 343 -18.09 21.83 18.62
C ILE A 343 -16.87 22.31 19.41
N GLY A 344 -16.52 23.58 19.25
CA GLY A 344 -15.45 24.24 19.99
C GLY A 344 -15.87 25.63 20.40
N LEU A 345 -15.50 26.04 21.60
CA LEU A 345 -15.71 27.38 22.12
C LEU A 345 -14.36 27.96 22.48
N VAL A 346 -14.11 29.18 22.01
CA VAL A 346 -12.95 29.99 22.41
C VAL A 346 -13.48 31.27 23.05
N TYR A 347 -12.95 31.61 24.22
CA TYR A 347 -13.26 32.86 24.90
C TYR A 347 -11.97 33.62 25.20
N ASP A 348 -11.87 34.84 24.68
CA ASP A 348 -10.79 35.77 25.01
C ASP A 348 -11.07 36.43 26.36
N VAL A 349 -10.27 36.04 27.36
CA VAL A 349 -10.50 36.39 28.77
C VAL A 349 -10.44 37.91 28.99
N PHE A 350 -9.50 38.58 28.32
CA PHE A 350 -9.20 40.00 28.56
C PHE A 350 -9.59 40.90 27.37
N GLY A 351 -9.99 40.34 26.23
CA GLY A 351 -10.24 41.11 25.01
C GLY A 351 -8.97 41.60 24.31
N SER A 352 -7.80 41.07 24.71
CA SER A 352 -6.49 41.43 24.14
C SER A 352 -5.96 40.39 23.16
N HIS A 353 -6.70 39.29 22.96
CA HIS A 353 -6.33 38.12 22.17
C HIS A 353 -5.05 37.40 22.62
N LYS A 354 -4.53 37.72 23.82
CA LYS A 354 -3.31 37.11 24.37
C LYS A 354 -3.57 35.90 25.26
N THR A 355 -4.74 35.85 25.90
CA THR A 355 -5.14 34.75 26.79
C THR A 355 -6.54 34.29 26.43
N ALA A 356 -6.67 33.00 26.09
CA ALA A 356 -7.95 32.42 25.71
C ALA A 356 -8.24 31.13 26.48
N LEU A 357 -9.49 30.98 26.92
CA LEU A 357 -10.03 29.69 27.35
C LEU A 357 -10.57 28.95 26.12
N LYS A 358 -10.27 27.66 26.02
CA LYS A 358 -10.71 26.80 24.92
C LYS A 358 -11.33 25.54 25.48
N ALA A 359 -12.52 25.22 25.03
CA ALA A 359 -13.18 23.96 25.31
C ALA A 359 -13.72 23.39 24.00
N GLY A 360 -13.82 22.08 23.89
CA GLY A 360 -14.35 21.46 22.69
C GLY A 360 -14.67 19.99 22.86
N PHE A 361 -15.54 19.53 21.99
CA PHE A 361 -15.95 18.14 21.85
C PHE A 361 -15.94 17.78 20.37
N GLY A 362 -15.45 16.58 20.05
CA GLY A 362 -15.48 16.06 18.69
C GLY A 362 -15.63 14.55 18.70
N LYS A 363 -16.51 14.04 17.83
CA LYS A 363 -16.54 12.63 17.48
C LYS A 363 -15.66 12.40 16.25
N PHE A 364 -14.92 11.30 16.27
CA PHE A 364 -14.09 10.84 15.17
C PHE A 364 -14.47 9.40 14.84
N ASN A 365 -14.30 9.02 13.58
CA ASN A 365 -14.48 7.64 13.12
C ASN A 365 -13.14 7.11 12.63
N ASP A 366 -12.94 5.80 12.72
CA ASP A 366 -11.85 5.12 12.04
C ASP A 366 -12.15 5.00 10.54
N GLN A 367 -11.11 5.10 9.72
CA GLN A 367 -11.21 4.92 8.28
C GLN A 367 -11.04 3.45 7.92
N TYR A 368 -12.08 2.88 7.30
CA TYR A 368 -12.01 1.56 6.69
C TYR A 368 -11.96 1.65 5.16
N SER A 369 -11.52 0.57 4.53
CA SER A 369 -11.49 0.40 3.07
C SER A 369 -11.67 -1.09 2.74
N THR A 370 -11.27 -1.51 1.54
CA THR A 370 -11.36 -2.90 1.07
C THR A 370 -10.68 -3.92 2.01
N GLY A 371 -9.71 -3.51 2.82
CA GLY A 371 -9.04 -4.41 3.78
C GLY A 371 -9.99 -5.02 4.82
N PHE A 372 -10.97 -4.25 5.33
CA PHE A 372 -11.97 -4.80 6.26
C PHE A 372 -12.92 -5.76 5.54
N THR A 373 -13.44 -5.32 4.38
CA THR A 373 -14.33 -6.12 3.53
C THR A 373 -13.70 -7.47 3.14
N ASN A 374 -12.41 -7.46 2.81
CA ASN A 374 -11.68 -8.67 2.41
C ASN A 374 -11.53 -9.71 3.53
N ASN A 375 -11.55 -9.30 4.81
CA ASN A 375 -11.51 -10.26 5.93
C ASN A 375 -12.76 -11.15 5.99
N LEU A 376 -13.84 -10.73 5.32
CA LEU A 376 -15.10 -11.46 5.23
C LEU A 376 -15.21 -12.24 3.91
N ASN A 377 -14.14 -12.27 3.10
CA ASN A 377 -14.14 -12.94 1.80
C ASN A 377 -14.13 -14.48 1.94
N PRO A 378 -15.17 -15.19 1.46
CA PRO A 378 -15.20 -16.66 1.49
C PRO A 378 -14.12 -17.34 0.64
N MET A 379 -13.55 -16.66 -0.36
CA MET A 379 -12.43 -17.14 -1.17
C MET A 379 -11.05 -16.91 -0.54
N ALA A 380 -10.99 -16.37 0.69
CA ALA A 380 -9.74 -16.13 1.39
C ALA A 380 -8.84 -17.39 1.45
N GLY A 381 -7.52 -17.15 1.50
CA GLY A 381 -6.52 -18.22 1.59
C GLY A 381 -6.77 -19.10 2.82
N GLN A 382 -6.88 -20.40 2.59
CA GLN A 382 -7.04 -21.43 3.62
C GLN A 382 -5.82 -22.36 3.57
N ALA A 383 -5.44 -22.85 4.75
CA ALA A 383 -4.32 -23.76 4.90
C ALA A 383 -4.71 -24.96 5.77
N LEU A 384 -4.25 -26.14 5.39
CA LEU A 384 -4.35 -27.36 6.18
C LEU A 384 -2.94 -27.90 6.45
N MET A 385 -2.58 -28.05 7.72
CA MET A 385 -1.32 -28.65 8.11
C MET A 385 -1.44 -30.17 8.17
N LEU A 386 -0.63 -30.85 7.38
CA LEU A 386 -0.54 -32.30 7.30
C LEU A 386 0.80 -32.74 7.91
N SER A 387 0.76 -33.28 9.13
CA SER A 387 1.97 -33.79 9.78
C SER A 387 2.50 -35.02 9.06
N TRP A 388 3.83 -35.10 8.91
CA TRP A 388 4.46 -36.36 8.51
C TRP A 388 4.38 -37.31 9.71
N THR A 389 3.49 -38.29 9.65
CA THR A 389 3.48 -39.36 10.65
C THR A 389 4.67 -40.27 10.36
N ALA A 390 5.75 -40.11 11.12
CA ALA A 390 6.85 -41.06 11.13
C ALA A 390 6.36 -42.39 11.75
N ALA A 391 5.83 -43.28 10.92
CA ALA A 391 5.75 -44.71 11.19
C ALA A 391 5.61 -45.49 9.87
N GLY A 392 6.76 -45.72 9.21
CA GLY A 392 6.92 -46.79 8.24
C GLY A 392 6.34 -46.55 6.85
N ALA A 393 7.10 -45.88 5.98
CA ALA A 393 7.13 -46.23 4.57
C ALA A 393 8.54 -45.89 4.05
N ASN A 394 9.33 -46.94 3.84
CA ASN A 394 10.45 -46.86 2.91
C ASN A 394 9.90 -46.35 1.57
N LEU A 395 10.57 -45.35 1.00
CA LEU A 395 10.41 -45.00 -0.41
C LEU A 395 10.83 -46.18 -1.30
#